data_AF-A0AAE3ELB6-F1
#
_entry.id   AF-A0AAE3ELB6-F1
#
_cell.length_a   1.000
_cell.length_b   1.000
_cell.length_c   1.000
_cell.angle_alpha   90.00
_cell.angle_beta   90.00
_cell.angle_gamma   90.00
#
_symmetry.space_group_name_H-M   'P 1'
#
loop_
_entity.id
_entity.type
_entity.pdbx_description
1 polymer ?
#
loop_
_entity_poly.entity_id
_entity_poly.type
_entity_poly.pdbx_seq_one_letter_code
_entity_poly.pdbx_strand_id
1 'polypeptide(L)'
;MINEKWVKLRLLGKQKYAMLYGSLFWGSICGTSSIVPFVLLNKVNSIFLVFIHYLVWMIGGYFFGCYNWEKQEKFFKREFL
;
A
#
# COMPACT_ATOMS: atom_id res chain seq x y z
N MET A 1 7.94 0.74 24.15
CA MET A 1 7.19 2.00 24.41
C MET A 1 5.91 1.87 23.62
N ILE A 2 4.74 1.76 24.27
CA ILE A 2 3.51 1.37 23.58
C ILE A 2 3.26 2.32 22.40
N ASN A 3 3.25 1.77 21.19
CA ASN A 3 2.99 2.56 19.99
C ASN A 3 1.48 2.85 19.89
N GLU A 4 1.02 3.91 20.55
CA GLU A 4 -0.39 4.31 20.58
C GLU A 4 -0.99 4.51 19.19
N LYS A 5 -0.17 4.93 18.21
CA LYS A 5 -0.59 5.06 16.81
C LYS A 5 -0.96 3.70 16.23
N TRP A 6 -0.15 2.67 16.51
CA TRP A 6 -0.43 1.31 16.06
C TRP A 6 -1.70 0.75 16.69
N VAL A 7 -1.96 1.03 17.98
CA VAL A 7 -3.19 0.59 18.66
C VAL A 7 -4.43 1.15 17.98
N LYS A 8 -4.43 2.44 17.60
CA LYS A 8 -5.53 3.06 16.83
C LYS A 8 -5.70 2.42 15.45
N LEU A 9 -4.60 2.19 14.74
CA LEU A 9 -4.63 1.54 13.41
C LEU A 9 -5.12 0.08 13.48
N ARG A 10 -4.79 -0.62 14.57
CA ARG A 10 -5.20 -2.00 14.81
C ARG A 10 -6.72 -2.17 14.87
N LEU A 11 -7.44 -1.16 15.37
CA LEU A 11 -8.91 -1.15 15.46
C LEU A 11 -9.61 -1.19 14.09
N LEU A 12 -8.94 -0.72 13.03
CA LEU A 12 -9.49 -0.78 11.67
C LEU A 12 -9.57 -2.22 11.14
N GLY A 13 -8.72 -3.11 11.66
CA GLY A 13 -8.56 -4.48 11.17
C GLY A 13 -7.68 -4.58 9.91
N LYS A 14 -7.07 -5.76 9.74
CA LYS A 14 -6.06 -6.04 8.71
C LYS A 14 -6.54 -5.70 7.29
N GLN A 15 -7.76 -6.13 6.93
CA GLN A 15 -8.27 -5.94 5.56
C GLN A 15 -8.48 -4.46 5.22
N LYS A 16 -9.11 -3.69 6.11
CA LYS A 16 -9.31 -2.24 5.88
C LYS A 16 -7.99 -1.49 5.87
N TYR A 17 -7.05 -1.84 6.75
CA TYR A 17 -5.72 -1.26 6.72
C TYR A 17 -4.98 -1.54 5.41
N ALA A 18 -4.97 -2.80 4.96
CA ALA A 18 -4.32 -3.19 3.72
C ALA A 18 -4.95 -2.51 2.50
N MET A 19 -6.28 -2.32 2.50
CA MET A 19 -6.97 -1.62 1.43
C MET A 19 -6.68 -0.11 1.44
N LEU A 20 -6.76 0.56 2.59
CA LEU A 20 -6.57 2.02 2.70
C LEU A 20 -5.10 2.43 2.58
N TYR A 21 -4.23 1.85 3.41
CA TYR A 21 -2.84 2.28 3.50
C TYR A 21 -1.92 1.52 2.53
N GLY A 22 -2.24 0.26 2.24
CA GLY A 22 -1.49 -0.54 1.28
C GLY A 22 -1.91 -0.25 -0.16
N SER A 23 -3.16 -0.57 -0.51
CA SER A 23 -3.65 -0.46 -1.88
C SER A 23 -3.87 1.00 -2.28
N LEU A 24 -4.82 1.69 -1.64
CA LEU A 24 -5.23 3.03 -2.04
C LEU A 24 -4.15 4.09 -1.84
N PHE A 25 -3.45 4.08 -0.70
CA PHE A 25 -2.41 5.08 -0.45
C PHE A 25 -1.10 4.69 -1.14
N TRP A 26 -0.45 3.60 -0.70
CA TRP A 26 0.86 3.22 -1.23
C TRP A 26 0.80 2.79 -2.70
N GLY A 27 -0.19 1.98 -3.09
CA GLY A 27 -0.38 1.55 -4.48
C GLY A 27 -0.65 2.71 -5.44
N SER A 28 -1.46 3.69 -5.05
CA SER A 28 -1.68 4.89 -5.88
C SER A 28 -0.43 5.75 -6.03
N ILE A 29 0.33 5.95 -4.94
CA ILE A 29 1.58 6.72 -4.99
C ILE A 29 2.59 6.04 -5.92
N CYS A 30 2.77 4.73 -5.79
CA CYS A 30 3.67 3.97 -6.67
C CYS A 30 3.16 3.92 -8.12
N GLY A 31 1.86 3.75 -8.33
CA GLY A 31 1.23 3.78 -9.65
C GLY A 31 1.47 5.12 -10.35
N THR A 32 1.10 6.23 -9.72
CA THR A 32 1.30 7.59 -10.27
C THR A 32 2.78 7.90 -10.49
N SER A 33 3.63 7.73 -9.48
CA SER A 33 5.06 8.05 -9.59
C SER A 33 5.78 7.24 -10.67
N SER A 34 5.38 6.00 -10.90
CA SER A 34 5.95 5.17 -11.98
C SER A 34 5.45 5.57 -13.37
N ILE A 35 4.26 6.16 -13.50
CA ILE A 35 3.67 6.60 -14.78
C ILE A 35 4.18 7.98 -15.22
N VAL A 36 4.45 8.90 -14.27
CA VAL A 36 4.87 10.28 -14.57
C VAL A 36 6.03 10.36 -15.57
N PRO A 37 7.12 9.57 -15.45
CA PRO A 37 8.22 9.60 -16.43
C PRO A 37 7.78 9.19 -17.84
N PHE A 38 6.88 8.21 -17.98
CA PHE A 38 6.40 7.78 -19.29
C PHE A 38 5.54 8.84 -19.97
N VAL A 39 4.72 9.55 -19.19
CA VAL A 39 3.92 10.68 -19.67
C VAL A 39 4.84 11.82 -20.13
N LEU A 40 5.81 12.20 -19.30
CA LEU A 40 6.76 13.28 -19.63
C LEU A 40 7.61 13.00 -20.87
N LEU A 41 7.91 11.73 -21.13
CA LEU A 41 8.69 11.30 -22.31
C LEU A 41 7.80 11.01 -23.54
N ASN A 42 6.50 11.28 -23.49
CA ASN A 42 5.53 10.92 -24.54
C ASN A 42 5.60 9.43 -24.95
N LYS A 43 5.92 8.53 -24.01
CA LYS A 43 6.04 7.08 -24.24
C LYS A 43 4.76 6.31 -23.90
N VAL A 44 3.65 7.00 -23.64
CA VAL A 44 2.38 6.37 -23.32
C VAL A 44 1.63 6.03 -24.61
N ASN A 45 1.72 4.77 -25.02
CA ASN A 45 1.11 4.30 -26.27
C ASN A 45 -0.39 3.98 -26.13
N SER A 46 -0.87 3.69 -24.92
CA SER A 46 -2.28 3.32 -24.70
C SER A 46 -2.71 3.59 -23.26
N ILE A 47 -3.83 4.30 -23.10
CA ILE A 47 -4.47 4.57 -21.80
C ILE A 47 -4.88 3.25 -21.11
N PHE A 48 -5.26 2.23 -21.89
CA PHE A 48 -5.65 0.92 -21.34
C PHE A 48 -4.50 0.23 -20.59
N LEU A 49 -3.27 0.33 -21.12
CA LEU A 49 -2.09 -0.22 -20.46
C LEU A 49 -1.76 0.53 -19.15
N VAL A 50 -2.01 1.84 -19.12
CA VAL A 50 -1.86 2.67 -17.91
C VAL A 50 -2.83 2.20 -16.82
N PHE A 51 -4.09 1.91 -17.17
CA PHE A 51 -5.06 1.37 -16.22
C PHE A 51 -4.65 -0.01 -15.68
N ILE A 52 -4.21 -0.93 -16.54
CA ILE A 52 -3.72 -2.25 -16.10
C ILE A 52 -2.53 -2.09 -15.17
N HIS A 53 -1.57 -1.23 -15.52
CA HIS A 53 -0.41 -0.94 -14.69
C HIS A 53 -0.83 -0.45 -13.30
N TYR A 54 -1.79 0.47 -13.25
CA TYR A 54 -2.33 0.98 -11.99
C TYR A 54 -2.98 -0.11 -11.16
N LEU A 55 -3.77 -1.01 -11.78
CA LEU A 55 -4.38 -2.15 -11.09
C LEU A 55 -3.32 -3.09 -10.50
N VAL A 56 -2.23 -3.35 -11.22
CA VAL A 56 -1.12 -4.17 -10.72
C VAL A 56 -0.50 -3.54 -9.46
N TRP A 57 -0.25 -2.24 -9.47
CA TRP A 57 0.25 -1.52 -8.28
C TRP A 57 -0.74 -1.51 -7.12
N MET A 58 -2.04 -1.39 -7.39
CA MET A 58 -3.08 -1.46 -6.37
C MET A 58 -3.14 -2.84 -5.71
N ILE A 59 -3.04 -3.92 -6.50
CA ILE A 59 -2.99 -5.30 -5.99
C ILE A 59 -1.70 -5.51 -5.19
N GLY A 60 -0.55 -5.11 -5.74
CA GLY A 60 0.74 -5.18 -5.05
C GLY A 60 0.73 -4.41 -3.72
N GLY A 61 0.13 -3.22 -3.72
CA GLY A 61 -0.04 -2.40 -2.52
C GLY A 61 -0.89 -3.07 -1.45
N TYR A 62 -1.94 -3.80 -1.83
CA TYR A 62 -2.71 -4.58 -0.86
C TYR A 62 -1.85 -5.63 -0.13
N PHE A 63 -1.07 -6.42 -0.88
CA PHE A 63 -0.16 -7.41 -0.30
C PHE A 63 0.92 -6.76 0.56
N PHE A 64 1.47 -5.63 0.12
CA PHE A 64 2.42 -4.84 0.91
C PHE A 64 1.81 -4.34 2.23
N GLY A 65 0.56 -3.87 2.20
CA GLY A 65 -0.19 -3.49 3.39
C GLY A 65 -0.42 -4.65 4.34
N CYS A 66 -0.80 -5.82 3.83
CA CYS A 66 -0.94 -7.06 4.61
C CYS A 66 0.37 -7.48 5.28
N TYR A 67 1.49 -7.45 4.55
CA TYR A 67 2.81 -7.81 5.06
C TYR A 67 3.26 -6.85 6.17
N ASN A 68 3.13 -5.54 5.94
CA ASN A 68 3.47 -4.53 6.95
C ASN A 68 2.61 -4.66 8.21
N TRP A 69 1.32 -4.96 8.05
CA TRP A 69 0.45 -5.22 9.19
C TRP A 69 0.94 -6.38 10.04
N GLU A 70 1.25 -7.52 9.41
CA GLU A 70 1.76 -8.68 10.13
C GLU A 70 3.09 -8.41 10.82
N LYS A 71 3.97 -7.65 10.17
CA LYS A 71 5.25 -7.24 10.76
C LYS A 71 5.02 -6.42 12.02
N GLN A 72 4.16 -5.40 11.97
CA GLN A 72 3.85 -4.55 13.12
C GLN A 72 3.13 -5.32 14.25
N GLU A 73 2.21 -6.23 13.90
CA GLU A 73 1.53 -7.07 14.88
C GLU A 73 2.52 -8.01 15.61
N LYS A 74 3.53 -8.54 14.90
CA LYS A 74 4.61 -9.33 15.51
C LYS A 74 5.48 -8.51 16.45
N PHE A 75 5.83 -7.28 16.09
CA PHE A 75 6.58 -6.37 16.96
C PHE A 75 5.78 -6.02 18.22
N PHE A 76 4.51 -5.69 18.06
CA PHE A 76 3.62 -5.41 19.19
C PHE A 76 3.52 -6.60 20.14
N LYS A 77 3.30 -7.82 19.63
CA LYS A 77 3.26 -9.02 20.48
C LYS A 77 4.56 -9.29 21.24
N ARG A 78 5.72 -8.96 20.66
CA ARG A 78 7.04 -9.12 21.31
C ARG A 78 7.30 -8.09 22.39
N GLU A 79 6.74 -6.88 22.31
CA GLU A 79 6.88 -5.88 23.37
C GLU A 79 6.02 -6.19 24.62
N PHE A 80 5.01 -7.05 24.49
CA PHE A 80 4.07 -7.41 25.56
C PHE A 80 4.28 -8.83 26.15
N LEU A 81 5.29 -9.56 25.65
CA LEU A 81 5.79 -10.83 26.20
C LEU A 81 7.12 -10.57 26.90
#